data_AF-A0A6V8EXT3-F1
#
_entry.id   AF-A0A6V8EXT3-F1
#
_cell.length_a   1.000
_cell.length_b   1.000
_cell.length_c   1.000
_cell.angle_alpha   90.00
_cell.angle_beta   90.00
_cell.angle_gamma   90.00
#
_symmetry.space_group_name_H-M   'P 1'
#
loop_
_entity.id
_entity.type
_entity.pdbx_description
1 polymer ?
#
loop_
_entity_poly.entity_id
_entity_poly.type
_entity_poly.pdbx_seq_one_letter_code
_entity_poly.pdbx_strand_id
1 'polypeptide(L)' 'MIPKGMRPIVALLTMLLGFLVIVNHWINLVESEVDVLTAHAVGLIGLFSGMNMMSSGGESAEEEDRPRYLEDTQTKF' A
#
# COMPACT_ATOMS: atom_id res chain seq x y z
N MET A 1 -7.62 -10.65 2.16
CA MET A 1 -6.89 -9.68 2.98
C MET A 1 -5.39 -9.97 2.88
N ILE A 2 -4.55 -8.95 2.67
CA ILE A 2 -3.08 -9.11 2.65
C ILE A 2 -2.58 -9.16 4.11
N PRO A 3 -1.75 -10.13 4.51
CA PRO A 3 -1.21 -10.19 5.87
C PRO A 3 -0.47 -8.89 6.25
N LYS A 4 -0.67 -8.38 7.49
CA LYS A 4 -0.10 -7.10 7.96
C LYS A 4 1.42 -7.01 7.70
N GLY A 5 2.17 -8.09 7.90
CA GLY A 5 3.62 -8.14 7.66
C GLY A 5 4.03 -8.20 6.18
N MET A 6 3.17 -8.69 5.29
CA MET A 6 3.44 -8.75 3.84
C MET A 6 3.04 -7.47 3.11
N ARG A 7 2.17 -6.66 3.72
CA ARG A 7 1.66 -5.40 3.18
C ARG A 7 2.73 -4.46 2.62
N PRO A 8 3.86 -4.16 3.31
CA PRO A 8 4.89 -3.28 2.75
C PRO A 8 5.58 -3.89 1.53
N ILE A 9 5.81 -5.21 1.52
CA ILE A 9 6.42 -5.91 0.39
C ILE A 9 5.50 -5.85 -0.83
N VAL A 10 4.21 -6.15 -0.64
CA VAL A 10 3.22 -6.08 -1.72
C VAL A 10 3.11 -4.66 -2.26
N ALA A 11 3.09 -3.65 -1.38
CA ALA A 11 3.06 -2.26 -1.80
C ALA A 11 4.29 -1.86 -2.64
N LEU A 12 5.49 -2.27 -2.23
CA LEU A 12 6.73 -2.05 -2.98
C LEU A 12 6.70 -2.73 -4.34
N LEU A 13 6.23 -3.98 -4.40
CA LEU A 13 6.08 -4.70 -5.68
C LEU A 13 5.08 -4.01 -6.61
N THR A 14 3.94 -3.55 -6.09
CA THR A 14 2.94 -2.81 -6.88
C THR A 14 3.51 -1.51 -7.43
N MET A 15 4.26 -0.74 -6.61
CA MET A 15 4.92 0.48 -7.07
C MET A 15 6.00 0.19 -8.11
N LEU A 16 6.82 -0.84 -7.88
CA LEU A 16 7.87 -1.24 -8.82
C LEU A 16 7.27 -1.65 -10.17
N LEU A 17 6.19 -2.42 -10.17
CA LEU A 17 5.49 -2.79 -11.40
C LEU A 17 4.92 -1.56 -12.11
N GLY A 18 4.27 -0.64 -11.39
CA GLY A 18 3.79 0.62 -11.97
C GLY A 18 4.90 1.44 -12.61
N PHE A 19 6.04 1.55 -11.93
CA PHE A 19 7.24 2.22 -12.46
C PHE A 19 7.78 1.53 -13.72
N LEU A 20 7.88 0.19 -13.70
CA LEU A 20 8.36 -0.58 -14.85
C LEU A 20 7.46 -0.42 -16.07
N VAL A 21 6.14 -0.28 -15.90
CA VAL A 21 5.23 0.00 -17.04
C VAL A 21 5.54 1.35 -17.67
N ILE A 22 5.80 2.39 -16.87
CA ILE A 22 6.18 3.71 -17.37
C ILE A 22 7.51 3.63 -18.10
N VAL A 23 8.51 3.00 -17.48
CA VAL A 23 9.85 2.87 -18.06
C VAL A 23 9.80 2.06 -19.35
N ASN A 24 9.02 0.97 -19.40
CA ASN A 24 8.90 0.11 -20.58
C ASN A 24 8.51 0.91 -21.83
N HIS A 25 7.65 1.91 -21.68
CA HIS A 25 7.26 2.78 -22.79
C HIS A 25 8.45 3.50 -23.45
N TRP A 26 9.50 3.84 -22.70
CA TRP A 26 10.67 4.58 -23.21
C TRP A 26 11.75 3.67 -23.78
N ILE A 27 12.01 2.55 -23.11
CA ILE A 27 13.14 1.67 -23.45
C ILE A 27 12.71 0.39 -24.18
N ASN A 28 11.40 0.16 -24.34
CA ASN A 28 10.81 -0.96 -25.06
C ASN A 28 11.41 -2.32 -24.66
N LEU A 29 11.54 -2.58 -23.35
CA LEU A 29 12.03 -3.87 -22.83
C LEU A 29 11.11 -5.03 -23.20
N VAL A 30 9.81 -4.77 -23.25
CA VAL A 30 8.73 -5.68 -23.62
C VAL A 30 7.91 -5.01 -24.71
N GLU A 31 7.78 -5.68 -25.86
CA GLU A 31 6.94 -5.20 -26.95
C GLU A 31 5.50 -5.00 -26.49
N SER A 32 4.93 -3.84 -26.82
CA SER A 32 3.62 -3.41 -26.35
C SER A 32 3.00 -2.50 -27.39
N GLU A 33 1.77 -2.81 -27.80
CA GLU A 33 0.93 -1.96 -28.67
C GLU A 33 0.23 -0.84 -27.88
N VAL A 34 0.43 -0.78 -26.57
CA VAL A 34 -0.19 0.21 -25.68
C VAL A 34 0.39 1.60 -25.94
N ASP A 35 -0.48 2.58 -26.11
CA ASP A 35 -0.12 3.96 -26.33
C ASP A 35 0.49 4.62 -25.07
N VAL A 36 1.13 5.77 -25.28
CA VAL A 36 1.83 6.54 -24.23
C VAL A 36 0.88 6.83 -23.05
N LEU A 37 -0.34 7.29 -23.33
CA LEU A 37 -1.27 7.74 -22.29
C LEU A 37 -1.72 6.57 -21.43
N THR A 38 -2.11 5.45 -22.05
CA THR A 38 -2.53 4.24 -21.33
C THR A 38 -1.39 3.66 -20.49
N ALA A 39 -0.17 3.59 -21.02
CA ALA A 39 0.99 3.08 -20.28
C ALA A 39 1.27 3.93 -19.01
N HIS A 40 1.23 5.26 -19.14
CA HIS A 40 1.45 6.15 -18.02
C HIS A 40 0.28 6.13 -17.03
N ALA A 41 -0.97 6.03 -17.50
CA ALA A 41 -2.14 5.91 -16.64
C ALA A 41 -2.06 4.65 -15.77
N VAL A 42 -1.79 3.48 -16.39
CA VAL A 42 -1.62 2.20 -15.67
C VAL A 42 -0.44 2.28 -14.70
N GLY A 43 0.68 2.85 -15.14
CA GLY A 43 1.86 3.01 -14.31
C GLY A 43 1.63 3.88 -13.07
N LEU A 44 0.99 5.04 -13.24
CA LEU A 44 0.64 5.95 -12.16
C LEU A 44 -0.40 5.34 -11.21
N ILE A 45 -1.39 4.59 -11.73
CA ILE A 45 -2.33 3.84 -10.90
C ILE A 45 -1.59 2.83 -10.02
N GLY A 46 -0.63 2.08 -10.58
CA GLY A 46 0.20 1.14 -9.82
C GLY A 46 1.02 1.84 -8.72
N LEU A 47 1.65 2.96 -9.05
CA LEU A 47 2.40 3.77 -8.08
C LEU A 47 1.52 4.28 -6.94
N PHE A 48 0.41 4.96 -7.25
CA PHE A 48 -0.49 5.51 -6.24
C PHE A 48 -1.20 4.43 -5.42
N SER A 49 -1.54 3.30 -6.04
CA SER A 49 -2.10 2.15 -5.33
C SER A 49 -1.13 1.62 -4.28
N GLY A 50 0.14 1.40 -4.63
CA GLY A 50 1.14 0.96 -3.67
C GLY A 50 1.44 2.00 -2.58
N MET A 51 1.46 3.30 -2.91
CA MET A 51 1.57 4.37 -1.91
C MET A 51 0.41 4.35 -0.92
N ASN A 52 -0.82 4.19 -1.41
CA ASN A 52 -2.01 4.08 -0.58
C ASN A 52 -1.95 2.84 0.34
N MET A 53 -1.46 1.71 -0.19
CA MET A 53 -1.22 0.51 0.59
C MET A 53 -0.22 0.73 1.72
N MET A 54 0.80 1.59 1.57
CA MET A 54 1.73 1.93 2.66
C MET A 54 1.14 2.91 3.68
N SER A 55 0.34 3.89 3.22
CA SER A 55 -0.25 4.93 4.08
C SER A 55 -1.16 4.36 5.18
N SER A 56 -1.95 3.34 4.87
CA SER A 56 -2.92 2.78 5.83
C SER A 56 -2.29 1.84 6.90
N GLY A 57 -0.97 1.86 7.06
CA GLY A 57 -0.24 1.14 8.13
C GLY A 57 -0.09 1.91 9.44
N GLY A 58 -0.52 3.17 9.53
CA GLY A 58 -0.26 4.05 10.68
C GLY A 58 -1.31 4.05 11.81
N GLU A 59 -2.50 3.50 11.63
CA GLU A 59 -3.64 3.72 12.56
C GLU A 59 -4.16 2.44 13.24
N SER A 60 -3.41 1.34 13.29
CA SER A 60 -3.96 0.08 13.84
C SER A 60 -2.95 -0.85 14.50
N ALA A 61 -1.82 -0.31 14.96
CA ALA A 61 -0.79 -1.07 15.66
C ALA A 61 -0.67 -0.73 17.16
N GLU A 62 -1.34 0.31 17.65
CA GLU A 62 -1.20 0.74 19.06
C GLU A 62 -2.50 0.70 19.88
N GLU A 63 -3.67 0.47 19.27
CA GLU A 63 -4.95 0.51 20.00
C GLU A 63 -5.49 -0.86 20.46
N GLU A 64 -4.94 -1.99 19.99
CA GLU A 64 -5.48 -3.33 20.32
C GLU A 64 -4.85 -3.99 21.57
N ASP A 65 -3.83 -3.41 22.20
CA ASP A 65 -3.19 -4.00 23.39
C ASP A 65 -2.98 -2.98 24.52
N ARG A 66 -4.02 -2.21 24.84
CA ARG A 66 -4.10 -1.56 26.15
C ARG A 66 -5.14 -2.30 26.98
N PRO A 67 -4.75 -3.05 28.02
CA PRO A 67 -5.72 -3.57 28.96
C PRO A 67 -6.41 -2.38 29.66
N ARG A 68 -7.71 -2.18 29.36
CA ARG A 68 -8.58 -1.22 30.05
C ARG A 68 -8.83 -1.72 31.47
N TYR A 69 -7.89 -1.47 32.39
CA TYR A 69 -8.10 -1.68 33.83
C TYR A 69 -8.43 -0.38 34.57
N LEU A 70 -8.99 0.63 33.90
CA LEU A 70 -9.24 1.96 34.50
C LEU A 70 -10.72 2.36 34.64
N GLU A 71 -11.66 1.43 34.43
CA GLU A 71 -13.10 1.72 34.56
C GLU A 71 -13.80 0.97 35.71
N ASP A 72 -13.06 0.38 36.66
CA ASP A 72 -13.66 -0.07 37.92
C ASP A 72 -13.44 0.97 39.02
N THR A 73 -14.25 2.03 38.99
CA THR A 73 -14.40 2.95 40.12
C THR A 73 -15.55 2.53 41.05
N GLN A 74 -16.00 1.27 41.02
CA GLN A 74 -17.20 0.83 41.71
C GLN A 74 -16.95 0.14 43.06
N THR A 75 -15.94 0.56 43.82
CA THR A 75 -15.91 0.33 45.28
C THR A 75 -15.42 1.56 46.03
N LYS A 76 -16.28 2.58 46.14
CA LYS A 76 -16.22 3.51 47.29
C LYS A 76 -17.24 3.00 48.31
N PHE A 77 -16.72 2.31 49.33
CA PHE A 77 -17.43 2.10 50.60
C PHE A 77 -17.62 3.42 51.33
#